data_AF-A0A9E4AY81-F1
#
_entry.id   AF-A0A9E4AY81-F1
#
_cell.length_a   1.000
_cell.length_b   1.000
_cell.length_c   1.000
_cell.angle_alpha   90.00
_cell.angle_beta   90.00
_cell.angle_gamma   90.00
#
_symmetry.space_group_name_H-M   'P 1'
#
loop_
_entity.id
_entity.type
_entity.pdbx_description
1 polymer ?
#
loop_
_entity_poly.entity_id
_entity_poly.type
_entity_poly.pdbx_seq_one_letter_code
_entity_poly.pdbx_strand_id
1 'polypeptide(L)'
;MKIKPPSPSTDNHIGISTIGRQTRPKIEKNNITKNETGIFCENVQSIIQNNNLNTNIFALRLNVKFDLIVTNNWWGNSDTTEIANVIVDAADPVLTTKQIGTVYYKPFADARIAALLIDL
;
A
#
# COMPACT_ATOMS: atom_id res chain seq x y z
N MET A 1 26.85 4.02 -28.97
CA MET A 1 26.52 4.37 -27.57
C MET A 1 25.04 4.04 -27.35
N LYS A 2 24.72 2.98 -26.61
CA LYS A 2 23.32 2.65 -26.29
C LYS A 2 22.93 3.45 -25.05
N ILE A 3 22.04 4.42 -25.22
CA ILE A 3 21.52 5.22 -24.11
C ILE A 3 20.55 4.32 -23.36
N LYS A 4 20.89 3.96 -22.12
CA LYS A 4 19.97 3.26 -21.23
C LYS A 4 18.84 4.25 -20.89
N PRO A 5 17.56 3.91 -21.11
CA PRO A 5 16.48 4.80 -20.72
C PRO A 5 16.56 5.05 -19.20
N PRO A 6 16.20 6.27 -18.74
CA PRO A 6 16.15 6.55 -17.32
C PRO A 6 15.19 5.56 -16.65
N SER A 7 15.59 5.06 -15.47
CA SER A 7 14.67 4.31 -14.61
C SER A 7 13.42 5.16 -14.35
N PRO A 8 12.21 4.57 -14.35
CA PRO A 8 10.99 5.31 -14.11
C PRO A 8 11.12 6.10 -12.80
N SER A 9 10.96 7.43 -12.88
CA SER A 9 10.97 8.29 -11.69
C SER A 9 9.68 8.06 -10.92
N THR A 10 9.77 7.58 -9.69
CA THR A 10 8.65 7.65 -8.75
C THR A 10 8.43 9.11 -8.37
N ASP A 11 7.16 9.51 -8.19
CA ASP A 11 6.80 10.89 -7.85
C ASP A 11 7.27 11.22 -6.41
N ASN A 12 7.24 10.24 -5.49
CA ASN A 12 7.81 10.33 -4.14
C ASN A 12 8.34 8.97 -3.63
N HIS A 13 9.18 8.99 -2.58
CA HIS A 13 9.63 7.78 -1.88
C HIS A 13 8.50 7.12 -1.06
N ILE A 14 7.71 7.91 -0.31
CA ILE A 14 6.57 7.41 0.49
C ILE A 14 5.36 8.32 0.26
N GLY A 15 4.19 7.74 -0.04
CA GLY A 15 2.92 8.48 -0.15
C GLY A 15 2.37 8.91 1.20
N ILE A 16 2.12 7.95 2.10
CA ILE A 16 1.69 8.19 3.49
C ILE A 16 2.56 7.39 4.45
N SER A 17 3.03 8.05 5.51
CA SER A 17 3.71 7.40 6.64
C SER A 17 2.90 7.60 7.91
N THR A 18 2.59 6.51 8.63
CA THR A 18 2.01 6.56 9.96
C THR A 18 2.96 5.96 10.98
N ILE A 19 3.21 6.70 12.06
CA ILE A 19 4.13 6.32 13.13
C ILE A 19 3.46 6.64 14.46
N GLY A 20 3.35 5.67 15.37
CA GLY A 20 2.89 5.97 16.73
C GLY A 20 2.23 4.82 17.46
N ARG A 21 2.52 4.71 18.76
CA ARG A 21 1.99 3.68 19.64
C ARG A 21 0.55 3.98 20.04
N GLN A 22 -0.28 2.94 20.13
CA GLN A 22 -1.67 3.03 20.64
C GLN A 22 -2.55 4.04 19.90
N THR A 23 -2.22 4.34 18.64
CA THR A 23 -3.05 5.18 17.75
C THR A 23 -3.65 4.33 16.65
N ARG A 24 -4.80 4.80 16.12
CA ARG A 24 -5.56 4.13 15.07
C ARG A 24 -5.99 5.13 13.99
N PRO A 25 -5.02 5.70 13.24
CA PRO A 25 -5.32 6.64 12.17
C PRO A 25 -6.17 5.96 11.09
N LYS A 26 -7.09 6.73 10.48
CA LYS A 26 -7.89 6.27 9.34
C LYS A 26 -7.26 6.79 8.06
N ILE A 27 -6.89 5.89 7.17
CA ILE A 27 -6.41 6.18 5.82
C ILE A 27 -7.48 5.64 4.87
N GLU A 28 -8.36 6.52 4.41
CA GLU A 28 -9.47 6.12 3.55
C GLU A 28 -9.77 7.12 2.44
N LYS A 29 -10.25 6.61 1.30
CA LYS A 29 -10.68 7.40 0.13
C LYS A 29 -9.57 8.23 -0.52
N ASN A 30 -8.32 7.75 -0.47
CA ASN A 30 -7.18 8.42 -1.08
C ASN A 30 -6.81 7.79 -2.44
N ASN A 31 -6.20 8.60 -3.31
CA ASN A 31 -5.54 8.14 -4.53
C ASN A 31 -4.01 8.21 -4.34
N ILE A 32 -3.40 7.12 -3.87
CA ILE A 32 -1.99 7.04 -3.49
C ILE A 32 -1.27 6.19 -4.54
N THR A 33 -0.68 6.83 -5.54
CA THR A 33 -0.15 6.16 -6.73
C THR A 33 1.23 6.70 -7.09
N LYS A 34 2.03 5.95 -7.86
CA LYS A 34 3.35 6.37 -8.38
C LYS A 34 4.42 6.67 -7.32
N ASN A 35 4.34 6.04 -6.14
CA ASN A 35 5.37 6.13 -5.12
C ASN A 35 6.25 4.86 -5.11
N GLU A 36 7.43 4.94 -4.52
CA GLU A 36 8.16 3.72 -4.16
C GLU A 36 7.37 2.93 -3.11
N THR A 37 6.92 3.59 -2.04
CA THR A 37 6.01 3.01 -1.05
C THR A 37 4.71 3.81 -0.99
N GLY A 38 3.56 3.17 -1.20
CA GLY A 38 2.25 3.81 -1.06
C GLY A 38 1.98 4.21 0.39
N ILE A 39 1.85 3.22 1.27
CA ILE A 39 1.65 3.41 2.71
C ILE A 39 2.76 2.69 3.49
N PHE A 40 3.39 3.40 4.42
CA PHE A 40 4.30 2.84 5.41
C PHE A 40 3.68 2.93 6.80
N CYS A 41 3.61 1.82 7.52
CA CYS A 41 3.11 1.79 8.90
C CYS A 41 4.20 1.34 9.86
N GLU A 42 4.55 2.20 10.81
CA GLU A 42 5.53 1.91 11.85
C GLU A 42 4.89 1.97 13.24
N ASN A 43 4.87 0.82 13.91
CA ASN A 43 4.40 0.70 15.30
C ASN A 43 2.98 1.25 15.56
N VAL A 44 2.10 1.24 14.55
CA VAL A 44 0.76 1.86 14.54
C VAL A 44 -0.29 0.95 13.94
N GLN A 45 -1.52 0.97 14.47
CA GLN A 45 -2.62 0.11 14.01
C GLN A 45 -3.58 0.90 13.12
N SER A 46 -3.13 1.28 11.92
CA SER A 46 -3.95 2.06 10.98
C SER A 46 -5.18 1.29 10.49
N ILE A 47 -6.30 1.98 10.28
CA ILE A 47 -7.43 1.48 9.48
C ILE A 47 -7.19 1.94 8.04
N ILE A 48 -7.00 0.98 7.12
CA ILE A 48 -6.65 1.26 5.72
C ILE A 48 -7.70 0.62 4.81
N GLN A 49 -8.56 1.44 4.21
CA GLN A 49 -9.67 0.96 3.38
C GLN A 49 -10.08 1.99 2.34
N ASN A 50 -10.68 1.55 1.23
CA ASN A 50 -11.21 2.42 0.18
C ASN A 50 -10.17 3.34 -0.47
N ASN A 51 -8.89 2.93 -0.51
CA ASN A 51 -7.84 3.69 -1.20
C ASN A 51 -7.53 3.07 -2.57
N ASN A 52 -7.10 3.89 -3.53
CA ASN A 52 -6.37 3.42 -4.70
C ASN A 52 -4.87 3.38 -4.39
N LEU A 53 -4.28 2.19 -4.39
CA LEU A 53 -2.86 1.91 -4.12
C LEU A 53 -2.12 1.40 -5.36
N ASN A 54 -2.73 1.47 -6.53
CA ASN A 54 -2.12 0.96 -7.76
C ASN A 54 -0.85 1.75 -8.15
N THR A 55 0.02 1.12 -8.94
CA THR A 55 1.22 1.75 -9.53
C THR A 55 2.27 2.28 -8.54
N ASN A 56 2.20 1.88 -7.26
CA ASN A 56 3.35 1.99 -6.36
C ASN A 56 4.27 0.77 -6.55
N ILE A 57 5.56 0.89 -6.26
CA ILE A 57 6.47 -0.29 -6.26
C ILE A 57 6.05 -1.24 -5.13
N PHE A 58 5.84 -0.68 -3.93
CA PHE A 58 5.22 -1.35 -2.79
C PHE A 58 3.95 -0.59 -2.42
N ALA A 59 2.80 -1.25 -2.47
CA ALA A 59 1.53 -0.64 -2.06
C ALA A 59 1.48 -0.41 -0.54
N LEU A 60 1.98 -1.36 0.23
CA LEU A 60 2.00 -1.32 1.69
C LEU A 60 3.29 -1.94 2.24
N ARG A 61 3.91 -1.27 3.21
CA ARG A 61 5.04 -1.80 3.97
C ARG A 61 4.75 -1.72 5.46
N LEU A 62 4.87 -2.86 6.15
CA LEU A 62 4.66 -2.97 7.57
C LEU A 62 5.99 -2.97 8.35
N ASN A 63 6.03 -2.19 9.42
CA ASN A 63 7.01 -2.29 10.50
C ASN A 63 6.24 -2.28 11.85
N VAL A 64 5.39 -3.28 12.02
CA VAL A 64 4.52 -3.49 13.18
C VAL A 64 4.64 -4.94 13.66
N LYS A 65 4.15 -5.27 14.86
CA LYS A 65 4.19 -6.64 15.42
C LYS A 65 2.81 -7.28 15.56
N PHE A 66 1.83 -6.78 14.84
CA PHE A 66 0.45 -7.23 14.88
C PHE A 66 -0.11 -7.20 13.47
N ASP A 67 -1.06 -8.08 13.22
CA ASP A 67 -1.67 -8.19 11.90
C ASP A 67 -2.59 -6.99 11.59
N LEU A 68 -2.70 -6.66 10.32
CA LEU A 68 -3.64 -5.65 9.82
C LEU A 68 -4.64 -6.29 8.87
N ILE A 69 -5.91 -5.89 9.00
CA ILE A 69 -6.96 -6.17 8.01
C ILE A 69 -7.07 -4.94 7.11
N VAL A 70 -6.70 -5.10 5.84
CA VAL A 70 -6.56 -4.01 4.85
C VAL A 70 -7.46 -4.30 3.64
N THR A 71 -8.76 -4.33 3.90
CA THR A 71 -9.78 -4.65 2.89
C THR A 71 -10.27 -3.42 2.13
N ASN A 72 -10.95 -3.66 1.00
CA ASN A 72 -11.58 -2.63 0.18
C ASN A 72 -10.61 -1.61 -0.42
N ASN A 73 -9.36 -1.98 -0.69
CA ASN A 73 -8.42 -1.13 -1.44
C ASN A 73 -8.31 -1.64 -2.89
N TRP A 74 -8.11 -0.72 -3.83
CA TRP A 74 -7.78 -1.06 -5.21
C TRP A 74 -6.27 -1.17 -5.36
N TRP A 75 -5.78 -2.36 -5.70
CA TRP A 75 -4.35 -2.67 -5.77
C TRP A 75 -3.77 -2.53 -7.19
N GLY A 76 -4.65 -2.37 -8.19
CA GLY A 76 -4.28 -2.32 -9.62
C GLY A 76 -4.72 -3.54 -10.41
N ASN A 77 -5.02 -4.65 -9.72
CA ASN A 77 -5.58 -5.88 -10.27
C ASN A 77 -6.37 -6.61 -9.17
N SER A 78 -6.93 -7.77 -9.51
CA SER A 78 -7.62 -8.68 -8.59
C SER A 78 -6.87 -10.00 -8.31
N ASP A 79 -5.67 -10.17 -8.87
CA ASP A 79 -4.85 -11.37 -8.68
C ASP A 79 -4.14 -11.29 -7.32
N THR A 80 -4.45 -12.22 -6.43
CA THR A 80 -3.88 -12.24 -5.08
C THR A 80 -2.37 -12.43 -5.08
N THR A 81 -1.81 -13.14 -6.06
CA THR A 81 -0.36 -13.33 -6.16
C THR A 81 0.31 -12.01 -6.53
N GLU A 82 -0.24 -11.28 -7.50
CA GLU A 82 0.28 -9.96 -7.87
C GLU A 82 0.13 -8.94 -6.73
N ILE A 83 -0.95 -9.00 -5.96
CA ILE A 83 -1.15 -8.14 -4.80
C ILE A 83 -0.16 -8.47 -3.67
N ALA A 84 0.07 -9.75 -3.41
CA ALA A 84 1.07 -10.19 -2.41
C ALA A 84 2.47 -9.63 -2.74
N ASN A 85 2.83 -9.58 -4.02
CA ASN A 85 4.15 -9.11 -4.45
C ASN A 85 4.41 -7.61 -4.20
N VAL A 86 3.37 -6.81 -3.91
CA VAL A 86 3.51 -5.38 -3.60
C VAL A 86 3.29 -5.06 -2.12
N ILE A 87 3.14 -6.09 -1.29
CA ILE A 87 3.00 -5.95 0.16
C ILE A 87 4.27 -6.50 0.83
N VAL A 88 4.90 -5.68 1.68
CA VAL A 88 6.01 -6.13 2.52
C VAL A 88 5.50 -6.31 3.94
N ASP A 89 5.35 -7.57 4.34
CA ASP A 89 4.79 -8.01 5.63
C ASP A 89 5.50 -9.28 6.14
N ALA A 90 4.96 -9.93 7.19
CA ALA A 90 5.59 -11.07 7.83
C ALA A 90 5.82 -12.28 6.90
N ALA A 91 5.09 -12.36 5.79
CA ALA A 91 5.17 -13.45 4.84
C ALA A 91 6.24 -13.24 3.76
N ASP A 92 6.86 -12.05 3.69
CA ASP A 92 7.92 -11.76 2.72
C ASP A 92 9.21 -12.55 3.07
N PRO A 93 9.65 -13.46 2.18
CA PRO A 93 10.80 -14.34 2.44
C PRO A 93 12.13 -13.61 2.51
N VAL A 94 12.21 -12.36 2.03
CA VAL A 94 13.45 -11.56 2.00
C VAL A 94 13.67 -10.84 3.33
N LEU A 95 12.65 -10.77 4.19
CA LEU A 95 12.78 -10.13 5.50
C LEU A 95 13.55 -11.01 6.48
N THR A 96 14.80 -10.65 6.75
CA THR A 96 15.67 -11.29 7.75
C THR A 96 15.52 -10.70 9.16
N THR A 97 14.51 -9.86 9.39
CA THR A 97 14.28 -9.14 10.65
C THR A 97 13.21 -9.81 11.52
N LYS A 98 13.07 -9.35 12.78
CA LYS A 98 12.06 -9.81 13.74
C LYS A 98 10.66 -9.83 13.08
N GLN A 99 9.87 -10.85 13.40
CA GLN A 99 8.53 -11.07 12.85
C GLN A 99 7.71 -9.77 12.90
N ILE A 100 7.37 -9.25 11.71
CA ILE A 100 6.44 -8.15 11.56
C ILE A 100 5.00 -8.71 11.51
N GLY A 101 3.98 -7.86 11.46
CA GLY A 101 2.58 -8.27 11.29
C GLY A 101 2.28 -8.77 9.88
N THR A 102 1.25 -9.60 9.74
CA THR A 102 0.72 -10.07 8.45
C THR A 102 -0.39 -9.13 7.96
N VAL A 103 -0.48 -8.89 6.66
CA VAL A 103 -1.58 -8.16 6.04
C VAL A 103 -2.62 -9.14 5.52
N TYR A 104 -3.84 -9.07 6.05
CA TYR A 104 -5.00 -9.71 5.45
C TYR A 104 -5.69 -8.72 4.51
N TYR A 105 -5.63 -8.96 3.21
CA TYR A 105 -6.28 -8.13 2.20
C TYR A 105 -7.31 -8.93 1.41
N LYS A 106 -8.23 -8.20 0.76
CA LYS A 106 -9.14 -8.75 -0.24
C LYS A 106 -9.07 -7.87 -1.47
N PRO A 107 -8.85 -8.43 -2.68
CA PRO A 107 -8.96 -7.65 -3.90
C PRO A 107 -10.38 -7.13 -4.06
N PHE A 108 -10.51 -5.88 -4.47
CA PHE A 108 -11.78 -5.36 -4.97
C PHE A 108 -11.82 -5.58 -6.48
N ALA A 109 -12.88 -6.22 -7.01
CA ALA A 109 -12.99 -6.59 -8.41
C ALA A 109 -13.51 -5.45 -9.31
N ASP A 110 -14.17 -4.45 -8.73
CA ASP A 110 -14.74 -3.34 -9.48
C ASP A 110 -13.79 -2.14 -9.52
N ALA A 111 -13.70 -1.52 -10.69
CA ALA A 111 -12.76 -0.46 -11.03
C ALA A 111 -12.72 0.71 -10.02
N ARG A 112 -11.64 1.49 -10.11
CA ARG A 112 -11.40 2.80 -9.46
C ARG A 112 -12.69 3.41 -8.92
N ILE A 113 -12.72 3.79 -7.64
CA ILE A 113 -13.72 4.74 -7.14
C ILE A 113 -13.52 6.02 -7.95
N ALA A 114 -14.26 6.16 -9.04
CA ALA A 114 -14.28 7.37 -9.82
C ALA A 114 -14.71 8.47 -8.85
N ALA A 115 -13.86 9.47 -8.68
CA ALA A 115 -14.25 10.68 -7.99
C ALA A 115 -15.59 11.12 -8.59
N LEU A 116 -16.61 11.24 -7.75
CA LEU A 116 -17.84 11.93 -8.14
C LEU A 116 -17.42 13.34 -8.56
N LEU A 117 -17.32 13.56 -9.87
CA LEU A 117 -17.51 14.87 -10.46
C LEU A 117 -18.97 15.23 -10.20
N ILE A 118 -19.21 15.95 -9.11
CA ILE A 118 -20.38 16.80 -9.02
C ILE A 118 -19.85 18.18 -9.41
N ASP A 119 -19.90 18.46 -10.71
CA ASP A 119 -19.88 19.84 -11.18
C ASP A 119 -21.20 20.48 -10.72
N LEU A 120 -21.10 21.44 -9.79
CA LEU A 120 -22.13 22.42 -9.45
C LEU A 120 -21.57 23.80 -9.77
#